data_AF-A0A2V6RG34-F1
#
_entry.id   AF-A0A2V6RG34-F1
#
_cell.length_a   1.000
_cell.length_b   1.000
_cell.length_c   1.000
_cell.angle_alpha   90.00
_cell.angle_beta   90.00
_cell.angle_gamma   90.00
#
_symmetry.space_group_name_H-M   'P 1'
#
loop_
_entity.id
_entity.type
_entity.pdbx_description
1 polymer ?
#
loop_
_entity_poly.entity_id
_entity_poly.type
_entity_poly.pdbx_seq_one_letter_code
_entity_poly.pdbx_strand_id
1 'polypeptide(L)'
;YTRFVSPEVFLFSYTLTMVVMVVAGGKGTLVGPVVGAVVFTVLPEVLRELVAWQWQMLLYGTFLLLTVFLLPQGVVPTLAAWRERR
;
A
#
# COMPACT_ATOMS: atom_id res chain seq x y z
N TYR A 1 -5.33 27.45 20.01
CA TYR A 1 -5.36 26.37 19.01
C TYR A 1 -4.10 26.42 18.16
N THR A 2 -3.03 25.75 18.59
CA THR A 2 -1.88 25.47 17.72
C THR A 2 -2.22 24.23 16.90
N ARG A 3 -2.56 24.41 15.61
CA ARG A 3 -2.60 23.28 14.67
C ARG A 3 -1.17 22.75 14.56
N PHE A 4 -0.87 21.69 15.28
CA PHE A 4 0.39 20.98 15.16
C PHE A 4 0.30 20.11 13.90
N VAL A 5 0.91 20.59 12.82
CA VAL A 5 1.15 19.76 11.63
C VAL A 5 2.51 19.11 11.87
N SER A 6 2.54 17.79 12.09
CA SER A 6 3.83 17.09 12.24
C SER A 6 4.63 17.26 10.94
N PRO A 7 5.87 17.77 10.98
CA PRO A 7 6.72 17.89 9.80
C PRO A 7 7.07 16.53 9.19
N GLU A 8 6.80 15.43 9.89
CA GLU A 8 7.03 14.06 9.43
C GLU A 8 6.28 13.71 8.16
N VAL A 9 5.12 14.33 7.91
CA VAL A 9 4.34 14.11 6.68
C VAL A 9 5.02 14.67 5.43
N PHE A 10 6.01 15.54 5.58
CA PHE A 10 6.83 16.08 4.49
C PHE A 10 8.14 15.29 4.30
N LEU A 11 8.40 14.26 5.11
CA LEU A 11 9.56 13.41 4.93
C LEU A 11 9.46 12.64 3.62
N PHE A 12 10.59 12.48 2.94
CA PHE A 12 10.69 11.73 1.69
C PHE A 12 10.12 10.31 1.81
N SER A 13 10.34 9.64 2.95
CA SER A 13 9.79 8.32 3.24
C SER A 13 8.26 8.28 3.21
N TYR A 14 7.61 9.33 3.70
CA TYR A 14 6.15 9.44 3.71
C TYR A 14 5.60 9.59 2.29
N THR A 15 6.21 10.47 1.49
CA THR A 15 5.85 10.64 0.07
C THR A 15 6.09 9.37 -0.74
N LEU A 16 7.22 8.68 -0.51
CA LEU A 16 7.51 7.41 -1.17
C LEU A 16 6.44 6.36 -0.83
N THR A 17 6.05 6.28 0.43
CA THR A 17 5.00 5.36 0.87
C THR A 17 3.68 5.67 0.15
N MET A 18 3.28 6.94 0.05
CA MET A 18 2.10 7.34 -0.73
C MET A 18 2.20 6.92 -2.20
N VAL A 19 3.35 7.13 -2.84
CA VAL A 19 3.58 6.71 -4.23
C VAL A 19 3.45 5.20 -4.38
N VAL A 20 4.01 4.43 -3.46
CA VAL A 20 3.89 2.96 -3.44
C VAL A 20 2.43 2.55 -3.32
N MET A 21 1.65 3.14 -2.41
CA MET A 21 0.22 2.84 -2.25
C MET A 21 -0.54 3.03 -3.58
N VAL A 22 -0.29 4.15 -4.26
CA VAL A 22 -0.94 4.49 -5.54
C VAL A 22 -0.52 3.52 -6.65
N VAL A 23 0.79 3.29 -6.80
CA VAL A 23 1.34 2.45 -7.87
C VAL A 23 0.96 0.98 -7.67
N ALA A 24 1.02 0.49 -6.43
CA ALA A 24 0.64 -0.87 -6.07
C ALA A 24 -0.87 -1.09 -6.23
N GLY A 25 -1.70 -0.10 -5.91
CA GLY A 25 -3.15 -0.15 -6.14
C GLY A 25 -3.53 -0.21 -7.63
N GLY A 26 -2.72 0.43 -8.48
CA GLY A 26 -2.80 0.39 -9.94
C GLY A 26 -3.14 1.74 -10.55
N LYS A 27 -2.45 2.06 -11.64
CA LYS A 27 -2.62 3.28 -12.42
C LYS A 27 -3.72 3.08 -13.48
N GLY A 28 -4.68 3.99 -13.56
CA GLY A 28 -5.72 3.98 -14.60
C GLY A 28 -7.14 4.29 -14.12
N THR A 29 -7.42 4.17 -12.81
CA THR A 29 -8.71 4.55 -12.22
C THR A 29 -8.51 5.19 -10.85
N LEU A 30 -9.53 5.86 -10.30
CA LEU A 30 -9.52 6.34 -8.92
C LEU A 30 -9.64 5.19 -7.90
N VAL A 31 -10.19 4.04 -8.31
CA VAL A 31 -10.40 2.88 -7.43
C VAL A 31 -9.06 2.22 -7.06
N GLY A 32 -8.12 2.14 -8.00
CA GLY A 32 -6.76 1.61 -7.77
C GLY A 32 -6.07 2.25 -6.55
N PRO A 33 -5.84 3.58 -6.58
CA PRO A 33 -5.21 4.31 -5.49
C PRO A 33 -5.93 4.16 -4.14
N VAL A 34 -7.27 4.19 -4.14
CA VAL A 34 -8.06 4.01 -2.91
C VAL A 34 -7.86 2.62 -2.31
N VAL A 35 -7.91 1.58 -3.13
CA VAL A 35 -7.67 0.20 -2.68
C VAL A 35 -6.25 0.05 -2.17
N GLY A 36 -5.26 0.58 -2.90
CA GLY A 36 -3.86 0.57 -2.48
C GLY A 36 -3.65 1.28 -1.13
N ALA A 37 -4.23 2.47 -0.94
CA ALA A 37 -4.15 3.17 0.33
C ALA A 37 -4.76 2.36 1.48
N VAL A 38 -5.98 1.82 1.30
CA VAL A 38 -6.64 1.01 2.34
C VAL A 38 -5.80 -0.21 2.70
N VAL A 39 -5.32 -0.97 1.71
CA VAL A 39 -4.53 -2.18 1.95
C VAL A 39 -3.24 -1.86 2.71
N PHE A 40 -2.45 -0.91 2.22
CA PHE A 40 -1.14 -0.61 2.81
C PHE A 40 -1.23 0.21 4.10
N THR A 41 -2.37 0.82 4.43
CA THR A 41 -2.63 1.41 5.75
C THR A 41 -3.11 0.38 6.77
N VAL A 42 -4.05 -0.49 6.40
CA VAL A 42 -4.63 -1.47 7.33
C VAL A 42 -3.67 -2.64 7.59
N LEU A 43 -2.92 -3.08 6.58
CA LEU A 43 -2.00 -4.20 6.70
C LEU A 43 -0.98 -4.04 7.85
N PRO A 44 -0.19 -2.95 7.94
CA PRO A 44 0.76 -2.79 9.04
C PRO A 44 0.06 -2.68 10.40
N GLU A 45 -1.15 -2.12 10.47
CA GLU A 45 -1.92 -2.03 11.73
C GLU A 45 -2.33 -3.42 12.22
N VAL A 46 -2.85 -4.27 11.32
CA VAL A 46 -3.21 -5.66 11.64
C VAL A 46 -1.97 -6.49 12.00
N LEU A 47 -0.87 -6.32 11.24
CA LEU A 47 0.38 -7.02 11.54
C LEU A 47 0.97 -6.61 12.89
N ARG A 48 0.77 -5.35 13.31
CA ARG A 48 1.21 -4.85 14.61
C ARG A 48 0.51 -5.55 15.77
N GLU A 49 -0.76 -5.93 15.59
CA GLU A 49 -1.53 -6.64 16.62
C GLU A 49 -1.21 -8.14 16.68
N LEU A 50 -0.86 -8.74 15.52
CA LEU A 50 -0.68 -10.18 15.40
C LEU A 50 0.77 -10.67 15.57
N VAL A 51 1.76 -9.82 15.31
CA VAL A 51 3.16 -10.26 15.20
C VAL A 51 4.11 -9.28 15.90
N ALA A 52 5.21 -9.79 16.45
CA ALA A 52 6.26 -8.95 17.02
C ALA A 52 6.87 -7.99 15.98
N TRP A 53 7.35 -6.84 16.45
CA TRP A 53 7.79 -5.71 15.63
C TRP A 53 8.77 -6.10 14.50
N GLN A 54 9.76 -6.96 14.80
CA GLN A 54 10.73 -7.38 13.78
C GLN A 54 10.08 -8.16 12.62
N TRP A 55 9.08 -8.97 12.92
CA TRP A 55 8.38 -9.78 11.92
C TRP A 55 7.38 -8.94 11.12
N GLN A 56 6.72 -7.96 11.73
CA GLN A 56 5.88 -7.00 11.00
C GLN A 56 6.66 -6.34 9.86
N MET A 57 7.87 -5.85 10.15
CA MET A 57 8.71 -5.16 9.14
C MET A 57 9.07 -6.08 7.98
N LEU A 58 9.45 -7.33 8.28
CA LEU A 58 9.76 -8.34 7.27
C LEU A 58 8.54 -8.70 6.43
N LEU A 59 7.39 -8.99 7.06
CA LEU A 59 6.16 -9.36 6.36
C LEU A 59 5.63 -8.22 5.47
N TYR A 60 5.66 -6.98 5.96
CA TYR A 60 5.26 -5.82 5.18
C TYR A 60 6.16 -5.61 3.96
N GLY A 61 7.48 -5.70 4.14
CA GLY A 61 8.45 -5.61 3.05
C GLY A 61 8.26 -6.72 2.00
N THR A 62 8.11 -7.97 2.45
CA THR A 62 7.83 -9.10 1.56
C THR A 62 6.51 -8.92 0.82
N PHE A 63 5.45 -8.48 1.49
CA PHE A 63 4.16 -8.19 0.86
C PHE A 63 4.27 -7.12 -0.24
N LEU A 64 5.03 -6.05 0.03
CA LEU A 64 5.30 -5.01 -0.96
C LEU A 64 6.02 -5.59 -2.17
N LEU A 65 7.09 -6.36 -1.97
CA LEU A 65 7.84 -7.01 -3.05
C LEU A 65 6.97 -7.95 -3.88
N LEU A 66 6.16 -8.79 -3.22
CA LEU A 66 5.23 -9.69 -3.90
C LEU A 66 4.20 -8.92 -4.71
N THR A 67 3.67 -7.82 -4.17
CA THR A 67 2.70 -6.97 -4.88
C THR A 67 3.34 -6.37 -6.13
N VAL A 68 4.56 -5.81 -6.03
CA VAL A 68 5.25 -5.23 -7.18
C VAL A 68 5.63 -6.28 -8.23
N PHE A 69 6.04 -7.47 -7.81
CA PHE A 69 6.49 -8.54 -8.71
C PHE A 69 5.34 -9.28 -9.39
N LEU A 70 4.30 -9.64 -8.63
CA LEU A 70 3.15 -10.42 -9.13
C LEU A 70 2.09 -9.55 -9.79
N LEU A 71 1.98 -8.27 -9.38
CA LEU A 71 0.95 -7.34 -9.85
C LEU A 71 1.60 -6.07 -10.44
N PRO A 72 2.39 -6.18 -11.54
CA PRO A 72 3.13 -5.04 -12.11
C PRO A 72 2.23 -3.94 -12.69
N GLN A 73 0.96 -4.24 -12.97
CA GLN A 73 -0.06 -3.27 -13.38
C GLN A 73 -0.80 -2.67 -12.16
N GLY A 74 -0.61 -3.24 -10.97
CA GLY A 74 -1.33 -2.95 -9.73
C GLY A 74 -2.53 -3.87 -9.49
N VAL A 75 -3.02 -3.87 -8.26
CA VAL A 75 -4.02 -4.82 -7.73
C VAL A 75 -5.34 -4.74 -8.51
N VAL A 76 -5.89 -3.53 -8.70
CA VAL A 76 -7.21 -3.34 -9.30
C VAL A 76 -7.28 -3.76 -10.78
N PRO A 77 -6.37 -3.34 -11.68
CA PRO A 77 -6.42 -3.77 -13.08
C PRO A 77 -6.18 -5.27 -13.24
N THR A 78 -5.34 -5.90 -12.41
CA THR A 78 -5.15 -7.36 -12.45
C THR A 78 -6.43 -8.10 -12.06
N LEU A 79 -7.13 -7.66 -11.01
CA LEU A 79 -8.42 -8.24 -10.61
C LEU A 79 -9.51 -8.04 -11.68
N ALA A 80 -9.54 -6.86 -12.31
CA ALA A 80 -10.47 -6.57 -13.40
C ALA A 80 -10.23 -7.48 -14.61
N ALA A 81 -8.97 -7.66 -15.02
CA ALA A 81 -8.59 -8.54 -16.13
C ALA A 81 -8.90 -10.02 -15.85
N TRP A 82 -8.83 -10.45 -14.58
CA TRP A 82 -9.25 -11.79 -14.17
C TRP A 82 -10.77 -11.98 -14.25
N ARG A 83 -11.54 -10.92 -13.96
CA ARG A 83 -12.99 -10.92 -14.06
C ARG A 83 -13.51 -10.95 -15.51
N GLU A 84 -12.80 -10.32 -16.45
CA GLU A 84 -13.17 -10.34 -17.87
C GLU A 84 -12.84 -11.67 -18.58
N ARG A 85 -11.97 -12.50 -18.00
CA ARG A 85 -11.61 -13.82 -18.52
C ARG A 85 -12.52 -14.95 -18.03
N ARG A 86 -13.53 -14.65 -17.22
CA ARG A 86 -14.47 -15.60 -16.61
C ARG A 86 -15.90 -15.25 -16.97
#